data_AF-A0A951YJE5-F1
#
_entry.id   AF-A0A951YJE5-F1
#
_cell.length_a   1.000
_cell.length_b   1.000
_cell.length_c   1.000
_cell.angle_alpha   90.00
_cell.angle_beta   90.00
_cell.angle_gamma   90.00
#
_symmetry.space_group_name_H-M   'P 1'
#
loop_
_entity.id
_entity.type
_entity.pdbx_description
1 polymer ?
#
loop_
_entity_poly.entity_id
_entity_poly.type
_entity_poly.pdbx_seq_one_letter_code
_entity_poly.pdbx_strand_id
1 'polypeptide(L)'
;MTRRLLPLMALVALTPAHWAAAEAWAVQTVALRDYREAQLVVEDLRQRSFDAYTEFAMQDGLQFVRVRLGCFTDRAAAEAMAAALAPRVVREAAVVEFTPGALVHACTSSVVGFRKPAEWGPVNDPGAVPAFAVKVAGRDARVVHDGTRWRVIQGVGPIPPLAGPSTARFEEVVQGGVHFVAQRVGDARYVICPGRLLTHVGNVAIVEQGDLLVACEFAEETP
;
A
#
# COMPACT_ATOMS: atom_id res chain seq x y z
N MET A 1 -73.36 0.01 14.67
CA MET A 1 -72.33 0.69 13.85
C MET A 1 -70.97 0.14 14.28
N THR A 2 -70.41 -0.82 13.54
CA THR A 2 -69.16 -1.50 13.91
C THR A 2 -68.16 -1.31 12.77
N ARG A 3 -67.24 -0.36 12.93
CA ARG A 3 -66.18 -0.08 11.95
C ARG A 3 -65.05 -1.10 12.13
N ARG A 4 -64.87 -1.96 11.12
CA ARG A 4 -63.67 -2.81 10.98
C ARG A 4 -62.55 -1.97 10.37
N LEU A 5 -61.43 -1.84 11.09
CA LEU A 5 -60.16 -1.34 10.58
C LEU A 5 -59.38 -2.53 10.00
N LEU A 6 -59.10 -2.50 8.70
CA LEU A 6 -58.11 -3.39 8.09
C LEU A 6 -56.71 -2.79 8.28
N PRO A 7 -55.71 -3.55 8.75
CA PRO A 7 -54.34 -3.08 8.76
C PRO A 7 -53.73 -3.23 7.36
N LEU A 8 -53.12 -2.16 6.88
CA LEU A 8 -52.30 -2.11 5.67
C LEU A 8 -50.97 -2.82 5.97
N MET A 9 -50.74 -3.99 5.39
CA MET A 9 -49.49 -4.74 5.55
C MET A 9 -48.47 -4.21 4.54
N ALA A 10 -47.53 -3.39 5.00
CA ALA A 10 -46.44 -2.87 4.17
C ALA A 10 -45.38 -3.95 3.96
N LEU A 11 -45.21 -4.40 2.72
CA LEU A 11 -44.11 -5.28 2.30
C LEU A 11 -42.83 -4.44 2.20
N VAL A 12 -41.91 -4.61 3.14
CA VAL A 12 -40.55 -4.06 3.05
C VAL A 12 -39.71 -5.04 2.22
N ALA A 13 -39.38 -4.67 0.99
CA ALA A 13 -38.45 -5.40 0.16
C ALA A 13 -37.03 -5.21 0.70
N LEU A 14 -36.49 -6.21 1.39
CA LEU A 14 -35.08 -6.30 1.76
C LEU A 14 -34.25 -6.61 0.52
N THR A 15 -33.72 -5.57 -0.14
CA THR A 15 -32.65 -5.75 -1.11
C THR A 15 -31.39 -6.18 -0.35
N PRO A 16 -30.79 -7.35 -0.64
CA PRO A 16 -29.52 -7.71 -0.04
C PRO A 16 -28.47 -6.68 -0.47
N ALA A 17 -27.88 -6.02 0.52
CA ALA A 17 -26.71 -5.20 0.32
C ALA A 17 -25.62 -6.11 -0.24
N HIS A 18 -25.34 -6.02 -1.54
CA HIS A 18 -24.12 -6.57 -2.10
C HIS A 18 -23.00 -5.72 -1.52
N TRP A 19 -22.36 -6.23 -0.48
CA TRP A 19 -21.06 -5.71 -0.06
C TRP A 19 -20.11 -5.99 -1.22
N ALA A 20 -19.84 -4.96 -2.03
CA ALA A 20 -18.75 -5.01 -2.97
C ALA A 20 -17.49 -5.30 -2.14
N ALA A 21 -16.89 -6.48 -2.34
CA ALA A 21 -15.57 -6.75 -1.79
C ALA A 21 -14.66 -5.60 -2.22
N ALA A 22 -13.91 -5.03 -1.28
CA ALA A 22 -13.00 -3.94 -1.60
C ALA A 22 -12.04 -4.43 -2.70
N GLU A 23 -11.96 -3.69 -3.81
CA GLU A 23 -11.09 -4.05 -4.93
C GLU A 23 -9.63 -3.91 -4.50
N ALA A 24 -8.97 -5.04 -4.23
CA ALA A 24 -7.55 -5.11 -3.94
C ALA A 24 -6.78 -5.65 -5.14
N TRP A 25 -5.47 -5.37 -5.16
CA TRP A 25 -4.57 -5.64 -6.27
C TRP A 25 -3.35 -6.43 -5.81
N ALA A 26 -2.75 -7.18 -6.72
CA ALA A 26 -1.49 -7.87 -6.51
C ALA A 26 -0.57 -7.67 -7.72
N VAL A 27 0.70 -8.00 -7.56
CA VAL A 27 1.66 -8.03 -8.68
C VAL A 27 2.00 -9.47 -9.03
N GLN A 28 1.64 -9.93 -10.23
CA GLN A 28 2.06 -11.22 -10.78
C GLN A 28 3.42 -11.10 -11.45
N THR A 29 4.35 -12.00 -11.12
CA THR A 29 5.72 -12.00 -11.68
C THR A 29 5.95 -13.11 -12.69
N VAL A 30 5.36 -14.29 -12.49
CA VAL A 30 5.47 -15.43 -13.41
C VAL A 30 4.27 -16.37 -13.28
N ALA A 31 4.00 -17.17 -14.31
CA ALA A 31 3.08 -18.29 -14.28
C ALA A 31 3.80 -19.54 -14.83
N LEU A 32 3.93 -20.58 -13.99
CA LEU A 32 4.71 -21.78 -14.28
C LEU A 32 3.81 -23.02 -14.34
N ARG A 33 4.31 -24.10 -14.97
CA ARG A 33 3.62 -25.41 -14.97
C ARG A 33 3.99 -26.27 -13.78
N ASP A 34 5.24 -26.16 -13.35
CA ASP A 34 5.77 -26.94 -12.24
C ASP A 34 5.56 -26.19 -10.93
N TYR A 35 4.82 -26.81 -10.01
CA TYR A 35 4.58 -26.26 -8.68
C TYR A 35 5.86 -26.11 -7.85
N ARG A 36 6.81 -27.05 -7.97
CA ARG A 36 8.09 -26.98 -7.25
C ARG A 36 8.92 -25.79 -7.72
N GLU A 37 8.95 -25.55 -9.02
CA GLU A 37 9.64 -24.38 -9.58
C GLU A 37 8.99 -23.08 -9.07
N ALA A 38 7.66 -23.00 -9.04
CA ALA A 38 6.94 -21.85 -8.49
C ALA A 38 7.24 -21.61 -7.00
N GLN A 39 7.35 -22.68 -6.19
CA GLN A 39 7.74 -22.56 -4.78
C GLN A 39 9.15 -21.99 -4.61
N LEU A 40 10.12 -22.43 -5.43
CA LEU A 40 11.48 -21.87 -5.40
C LEU A 40 11.50 -20.37 -5.73
N VAL A 41 10.66 -19.92 -6.67
CA VAL A 41 10.52 -18.48 -6.97
C VAL A 41 9.91 -17.73 -5.79
N VAL A 42 8.88 -18.27 -5.14
CA VAL A 42 8.29 -17.66 -3.93
C VAL A 42 9.31 -17.59 -2.79
N GLU A 43 10.09 -18.64 -2.57
CA GLU A 43 11.13 -18.67 -1.55
C GLU A 43 12.23 -17.62 -1.81
N ASP A 44 12.73 -17.49 -3.04
CA ASP A 44 13.69 -16.43 -3.40
C ASP A 44 13.12 -15.02 -3.17
N LEU A 45 11.87 -14.77 -3.57
CA LEU A 45 11.21 -13.48 -3.35
C LEU A 45 11.01 -13.18 -1.87
N ARG A 46 10.63 -14.17 -1.05
CA ARG A 46 10.50 -14.03 0.41
C ARG A 46 11.83 -13.78 1.10
N GLN A 47 12.92 -14.41 0.65
CA GLN A 47 14.27 -14.13 1.15
C GLN A 47 14.68 -12.67 0.91
N ARG A 48 14.11 -12.03 -0.12
CA ARG A 48 14.27 -10.61 -0.45
C ARG A 48 13.21 -9.71 0.20
N SER A 49 12.45 -10.25 1.15
CA SER A 49 11.42 -9.55 1.93
C SER A 49 10.17 -9.17 1.15
N PHE A 50 9.92 -9.74 -0.03
CA PHE A 50 8.63 -9.58 -0.71
C PHE A 50 7.60 -10.59 -0.16
N ASP A 51 6.37 -10.13 0.05
CA ASP A 51 5.27 -10.98 0.50
C ASP A 51 4.72 -11.84 -0.65
N ALA A 52 5.51 -12.82 -1.07
CA ALA A 52 5.23 -13.65 -2.23
C ALA A 52 4.34 -14.84 -1.88
N TYR A 53 3.48 -15.25 -2.81
CA TYR A 53 2.63 -16.43 -2.68
C TYR A 53 2.34 -17.07 -4.04
N THR A 54 1.86 -18.32 -4.03
CA THR A 54 1.41 -19.03 -5.22
C THR A 54 -0.11 -19.11 -5.31
N GLU A 55 -0.64 -19.11 -6.53
CA GLU A 55 -2.06 -19.36 -6.82
C GLU A 55 -2.20 -20.27 -8.03
N PHE A 56 -3.15 -21.23 -7.97
CA PHE A 56 -3.47 -22.08 -9.10
C PHE A 56 -4.46 -21.38 -10.04
N ALA A 57 -4.20 -21.46 -11.35
CA ALA A 57 -5.10 -20.95 -12.36
C ALA A 57 -5.21 -21.90 -13.55
N MET A 58 -6.38 -21.88 -14.20
CA MET A 58 -6.61 -22.56 -15.48
C MET A 58 -6.63 -21.52 -16.59
N GLN A 59 -5.92 -21.79 -17.68
CA GLN A 59 -5.95 -20.99 -18.91
C GLN A 59 -5.89 -21.96 -20.08
N ASP A 60 -6.86 -21.92 -20.99
CA ASP A 60 -6.92 -22.79 -22.18
C ASP A 60 -6.84 -24.30 -21.87
N GLY A 61 -7.59 -24.75 -20.84
CA GLY A 61 -7.63 -26.15 -20.41
C GLY A 61 -6.36 -26.63 -19.69
N LEU A 62 -5.46 -25.71 -19.39
CA LEU A 62 -4.11 -25.96 -18.95
C LEU A 62 -3.90 -25.31 -17.58
N GLN A 63 -3.40 -26.09 -16.61
CA GLN A 63 -3.15 -25.59 -15.25
C GLN A 63 -1.79 -24.90 -15.16
N PHE A 64 -1.76 -23.76 -14.47
CA PHE A 64 -0.57 -22.99 -14.14
C PHE A 64 -0.55 -22.66 -12.64
N VAL A 65 0.65 -22.41 -12.12
CA VAL A 65 0.91 -21.86 -10.79
C VAL A 65 1.46 -20.45 -10.98
N ARG A 66 0.65 -19.46 -10.62
CA ARG A 66 1.00 -18.04 -10.67
C ARG A 66 1.76 -17.67 -9.41
N VAL A 67 2.86 -16.94 -9.55
CA VAL A 67 3.57 -16.33 -8.44
C VAL A 67 3.19 -14.87 -8.37
N ARG A 68 2.63 -14.46 -7.22
CA ARG A 68 2.15 -13.10 -6.96
C ARG A 68 2.82 -12.50 -5.73
N LEU A 69 2.77 -11.18 -5.64
CA LEU A 69 3.38 -10.39 -4.57
C LEU A 69 2.34 -9.45 -3.96
N GLY A 70 2.25 -9.51 -2.63
CA GLY A 70 1.54 -8.56 -1.78
C GLY A 70 0.05 -8.47 -2.02
N CYS A 71 -0.56 -7.55 -1.27
CA CYS A 71 -1.89 -7.03 -1.46
C CYS A 71 -1.82 -5.51 -1.42
N PHE A 72 -2.48 -4.83 -2.36
CA PHE A 72 -2.50 -3.38 -2.45
C PHE A 72 -3.95 -2.90 -2.51
N THR A 73 -4.32 -1.95 -1.66
CA THR A 73 -5.68 -1.41 -1.63
C THR A 73 -5.97 -0.43 -2.77
N ASP A 74 -4.95 -0.08 -3.55
CA ASP A 74 -5.02 0.84 -4.67
C ASP A 74 -4.23 0.30 -5.86
N ARG A 75 -4.79 0.44 -7.06
CA ARG A 75 -4.18 -0.05 -8.30
C ARG A 75 -2.87 0.68 -8.62
N ALA A 76 -2.81 1.99 -8.43
CA ALA A 76 -1.62 2.78 -8.73
C ALA A 76 -0.45 2.39 -7.81
N ALA A 77 -0.73 1.99 -6.57
CA ALA A 77 0.27 1.40 -5.67
C ALA A 77 0.86 0.09 -6.23
N ALA A 78 0.00 -0.82 -6.72
CA ALA A 78 0.44 -2.05 -7.36
C ALA A 78 1.22 -1.78 -8.65
N GLU A 79 0.81 -0.79 -9.45
CA GLU A 79 1.50 -0.38 -10.68
C GLU A 79 2.91 0.19 -10.38
N ALA A 80 3.01 1.03 -9.34
CA ALA A 80 4.29 1.52 -8.85
C ALA A 80 5.22 0.38 -8.41
N MET A 81 4.69 -0.61 -7.68
CA MET A 81 5.45 -1.78 -7.26
C MET A 81 5.90 -2.61 -8.47
N ALA A 82 5.00 -2.90 -9.43
CA ALA A 82 5.34 -3.64 -10.63
C ALA A 82 6.43 -2.95 -11.46
N ALA A 83 6.36 -1.63 -11.61
CA ALA A 83 7.36 -0.83 -12.32
C ALA A 83 8.72 -0.81 -11.60
N ALA A 84 8.74 -0.84 -10.27
CA ALA A 84 9.97 -0.91 -9.48
C ALA A 84 10.63 -2.30 -9.55
N LEU A 85 9.82 -3.35 -9.63
CA LEU A 85 10.27 -4.74 -9.72
C LEU A 85 10.85 -5.09 -11.10
N ALA A 86 10.20 -4.68 -12.19
CA ALA A 86 10.62 -5.04 -13.54
C ALA A 86 11.50 -3.97 -14.20
N PRO A 87 12.59 -4.33 -14.91
CA PRO A 87 13.20 -5.66 -15.04
C PRO A 87 14.30 -5.91 -13.98
N ARG A 88 14.36 -5.12 -12.92
CA ARG A 88 15.53 -5.02 -12.02
C ARG A 88 15.61 -6.13 -10.98
N VAL A 89 14.46 -6.57 -10.48
CA VAL A 89 14.30 -7.62 -9.46
C VAL A 89 13.79 -8.90 -10.09
N VAL A 90 12.80 -8.77 -10.97
CA VAL A 90 12.19 -9.86 -11.75
C VAL A 90 12.17 -9.49 -13.22
N ARG A 91 12.04 -10.49 -14.10
CA ARG A 91 12.00 -10.26 -15.54
C ARG A 91 10.76 -9.46 -15.97
N GLU A 92 9.61 -9.83 -15.43
CA GLU A 92 8.30 -9.29 -15.77
C GLU A 92 7.47 -9.11 -14.49
N ALA A 93 6.63 -8.08 -14.48
CA ALA A 93 5.69 -7.81 -13.39
C ALA A 93 4.43 -7.19 -14.00
N ALA A 94 3.27 -7.74 -13.65
CA ALA A 94 1.97 -7.28 -14.13
C ALA A 94 0.99 -7.12 -12.96
N VAL A 95 0.23 -6.04 -12.97
CA VAL A 95 -0.82 -5.81 -11.96
C VAL A 95 -2.04 -6.67 -12.30
N VAL A 96 -2.53 -7.38 -11.30
CA VAL A 96 -3.71 -8.24 -11.38
C VAL A 96 -4.61 -7.99 -10.18
N GLU A 97 -5.88 -8.37 -10.28
CA GLU A 97 -6.78 -8.37 -9.13
C GLU A 97 -6.25 -9.32 -8.04
N PHE A 98 -6.35 -8.88 -6.78
CA PHE A 98 -6.05 -9.71 -5.63
C PHE A 98 -7.15 -10.75 -5.46
N THR A 99 -6.77 -11.97 -5.10
CA THR A 99 -7.71 -13.06 -4.87
C THR A 99 -8.08 -13.08 -3.39
N PRO A 100 -9.36 -12.88 -3.02
CA PRO A 100 -9.79 -12.90 -1.62
C PRO A 100 -9.36 -14.19 -0.91
N GLY A 101 -8.83 -14.05 0.31
CA GLY A 101 -8.31 -15.16 1.11
C GLY A 101 -6.95 -15.72 0.67
N ALA A 102 -6.26 -15.09 -0.29
CA ALA A 102 -4.88 -15.45 -0.59
C ALA A 102 -3.96 -15.23 0.64
N LEU A 103 -2.91 -16.04 0.73
CA LEU A 103 -1.98 -16.03 1.86
C LEU A 103 -0.98 -14.87 1.75
N VAL A 104 -1.40 -13.69 2.20
CA VAL A 104 -0.57 -12.49 2.41
C VAL A 104 -0.66 -12.07 3.87
N HIS A 105 0.32 -11.31 4.34
CA HIS A 105 0.39 -10.86 5.72
C HIS A 105 -0.52 -9.67 6.00
N ALA A 106 -0.58 -8.73 5.05
CA ALA A 106 -1.36 -7.51 5.17
C ALA A 106 -1.49 -6.85 3.79
N CYS A 107 -2.41 -5.90 3.68
CA CYS A 107 -2.53 -5.06 2.50
C CYS A 107 -1.83 -3.73 2.72
N THR A 108 -1.10 -3.29 1.69
CA THR A 108 -0.50 -1.97 1.67
C THR A 108 -1.49 -0.96 1.10
N SER A 109 -1.73 0.11 1.85
CA SER A 109 -2.34 1.33 1.32
C SER A 109 -1.26 2.36 1.01
N SER A 110 -1.49 3.16 -0.03
CA SER A 110 -0.58 4.25 -0.38
C SER A 110 -1.36 5.50 -0.75
N VAL A 111 -0.90 6.65 -0.25
CA VAL A 111 -1.50 7.96 -0.53
C VAL A 111 -0.41 8.93 -0.94
N VAL A 112 -0.51 9.43 -2.18
CA VAL A 112 0.38 10.49 -2.67
C VAL A 112 0.09 11.78 -1.90
N GLY A 113 1.12 12.35 -1.28
CA GLY A 113 1.02 13.64 -0.62
C GLY A 113 1.17 14.79 -1.61
N PHE A 114 2.28 14.79 -2.35
CA PHE A 114 2.54 15.79 -3.38
C PHE A 114 3.61 15.33 -4.37
N ARG A 115 3.63 15.97 -5.54
CA ARG A 115 4.74 15.94 -6.47
C ARG A 115 5.77 16.99 -6.05
N LYS A 116 7.04 16.59 -5.93
CA LYS A 116 8.16 17.44 -5.52
C LYS A 116 8.24 18.70 -6.41
N PRO A 117 8.02 19.91 -5.87
CA PRO A 117 8.30 21.15 -6.59
C PRO A 117 9.82 21.38 -6.69
N ALA A 118 10.23 22.40 -7.45
CA ALA A 118 11.65 22.75 -7.58
C ALA A 118 12.31 23.11 -6.24
N GLU A 119 11.55 23.76 -5.35
CA GLU A 119 11.98 24.13 -4.00
C GLU A 119 11.19 23.32 -2.98
N TRP A 120 11.81 22.27 -2.46
CA TRP A 120 11.28 21.50 -1.34
C TRP A 120 12.40 20.94 -0.46
N GLY A 121 12.05 20.55 0.76
CA GLY A 121 12.96 19.79 1.62
C GLY A 121 12.33 19.38 2.95
N PRO A 122 12.88 18.35 3.62
CA PRO A 122 12.42 17.96 4.94
C PRO A 122 12.69 19.08 5.96
N VAL A 123 11.75 19.26 6.89
CA VAL A 123 11.90 20.16 8.04
C VAL A 123 11.97 19.30 9.29
N ASN A 124 13.12 19.36 9.96
CA ASN A 124 13.35 18.63 11.19
C ASN A 124 13.03 19.52 12.39
N ASP A 125 11.93 19.22 13.06
CA ASP A 125 11.55 19.85 14.33
C ASP A 125 11.34 18.73 15.37
N PRO A 126 12.22 18.61 16.38
CA PRO A 126 12.17 17.51 17.34
C PRO A 126 10.81 17.38 18.04
N GLY A 127 10.21 16.19 17.96
CA GLY A 127 8.90 15.93 18.55
C GLY A 127 7.72 16.40 17.71
N ALA A 128 7.96 16.98 16.53
CA ALA A 128 6.91 17.34 15.58
C ALA A 128 6.67 16.25 14.53
N VAL A 129 5.49 16.28 13.91
CA VAL A 129 5.17 15.38 12.80
C VAL A 129 6.11 15.62 11.60
N PRO A 130 6.36 14.62 10.75
CA PRO A 130 7.05 14.81 9.48
C PRO A 130 6.51 16.02 8.70
N ALA A 131 7.42 16.93 8.35
CA ALA A 131 7.09 18.15 7.64
C ALA A 131 8.04 18.38 6.48
N PHE A 132 7.52 18.97 5.41
CA PHE A 132 8.27 19.31 4.22
C PHE A 132 7.99 20.77 3.86
N ALA A 133 9.05 21.58 3.81
CA ALA A 133 8.96 22.93 3.26
C ALA A 133 8.71 22.84 1.76
N VAL A 134 7.74 23.60 1.27
CA VAL A 134 7.39 23.70 -0.15
C VAL A 134 7.00 25.14 -0.49
N LYS A 135 7.03 25.49 -1.78
CA LYS A 135 6.38 26.71 -2.29
C LYS A 135 5.11 26.39 -3.06
N VAL A 136 4.01 26.99 -2.65
CA VAL A 136 2.71 26.88 -3.32
C VAL A 136 2.32 28.25 -3.85
N ALA A 137 2.26 28.39 -5.18
CA ALA A 137 2.00 29.67 -5.85
C ALA A 137 2.92 30.81 -5.37
N GLY A 138 4.22 30.50 -5.18
CA GLY A 138 5.23 31.45 -4.71
C GLY A 138 5.17 31.78 -3.22
N ARG A 139 4.29 31.14 -2.44
CA ARG A 139 4.20 31.32 -0.98
C ARG A 139 4.77 30.12 -0.25
N ASP A 140 5.49 30.38 0.84
CA ASP A 140 6.00 29.32 1.71
C ASP A 140 4.83 28.57 2.37
N ALA A 141 4.92 27.26 2.35
CA ALA A 141 4.00 26.36 3.03
C ALA A 141 4.77 25.14 3.56
N ARG A 142 4.09 24.39 4.43
CA ARG A 142 4.56 23.09 4.92
C ARG A 142 3.55 22.03 4.55
N VAL A 143 4.00 20.93 3.98
CA VAL A 143 3.19 19.71 3.85
C VAL A 143 3.55 18.80 5.01
N VAL A 144 2.56 18.34 5.76
CA VAL A 144 2.74 17.45 6.91
C VAL A 144 1.89 16.19 6.77
N HIS A 145 2.32 15.10 7.39
CA HIS A 145 1.50 13.91 7.57
C HIS A 145 1.33 13.63 9.06
N ASP A 146 0.10 13.56 9.55
CA ASP A 146 -0.20 13.37 10.98
C ASP A 146 -0.34 11.90 11.41
N GLY A 147 -0.07 10.97 10.48
CA GLY A 147 -0.29 9.53 10.67
C GLY A 147 -1.62 9.05 10.09
N THR A 148 -2.50 9.96 9.68
CA THR A 148 -3.78 9.61 9.05
C THR A 148 -3.92 10.25 7.68
N ARG A 149 -3.45 11.50 7.51
CA ARG A 149 -3.58 12.20 6.23
C ARG A 149 -2.50 13.26 6.01
N TRP A 150 -2.32 13.59 4.73
CA TRP A 150 -1.57 14.76 4.30
C TRP A 150 -2.34 16.05 4.57
N ARG A 151 -1.62 17.09 5.00
CA ARG A 151 -2.16 18.43 5.24
C ARG A 151 -1.18 19.49 4.76
N VAL A 152 -1.72 20.59 4.22
CA VAL A 152 -0.94 21.79 3.90
C VAL A 152 -1.17 22.83 5.00
N ILE A 153 -0.08 23.33 5.57
CA ILE A 153 -0.04 24.44 6.51
C ILE A 153 0.56 25.62 5.77
N GLN A 154 -0.19 26.72 5.63
CA GLN A 154 0.31 27.92 4.98
C GLN A 154 1.25 28.69 5.92
N GLY A 155 2.39 29.15 5.40
CA GLY A 155 3.41 29.87 6.15
C GLY A 155 4.37 28.97 6.93
N VAL A 156 5.17 29.60 7.79
CA VAL A 156 6.25 28.97 8.59
C VAL A 156 5.86 28.76 10.06
N GLY A 157 4.56 28.76 10.36
CA GLY A 157 4.03 28.55 11.72
C GLY A 157 4.39 27.17 12.30
N PRO A 158 4.16 26.96 13.61
CA PRO A 158 4.60 25.75 14.31
C PRO A 158 4.07 24.47 13.65
N ILE A 159 4.92 23.44 13.61
CA ILE A 159 4.52 22.11 13.12
C ILE A 159 3.76 21.41 14.24
N PRO A 160 2.65 20.71 13.94
CA PRO A 160 1.93 19.94 14.95
C PRO A 160 2.85 18.94 15.67
N PRO A 161 2.69 18.76 16.99
CA PRO A 161 3.45 17.75 17.71
C PRO A 161 3.03 16.34 17.28
N LEU A 162 3.93 15.37 17.41
CA LEU A 162 3.61 13.96 17.28
C LEU A 162 2.60 13.55 18.36
N ALA A 163 1.58 12.79 17.96
CA ALA A 163 0.56 12.30 18.89
C ALA A 163 1.08 11.23 19.88
N GLY A 164 2.22 10.61 19.59
CA GLY A 164 2.84 9.59 20.43
C GLY A 164 3.99 8.85 19.73
N PRO A 165 4.69 7.96 20.44
CA PRO A 165 5.73 7.12 19.85
C PRO A 165 5.12 6.13 18.84
N SER A 166 5.84 5.85 17.76
CA SER A 166 5.51 4.78 16.82
C SER A 166 6.07 3.45 17.31
N THR A 167 5.27 2.38 17.23
CA THR A 167 5.72 1.00 17.42
C THR A 167 6.19 0.35 16.12
N ALA A 168 5.73 0.85 14.98
CA ALA A 168 6.14 0.39 13.67
C ALA A 168 7.62 0.73 13.40
N ARG A 169 8.33 -0.21 12.80
CA ARG A 169 9.73 -0.06 12.42
C ARG A 169 9.84 -0.21 10.92
N PHE A 170 10.30 0.84 10.27
CA PHE A 170 10.55 0.87 8.84
C PHE A 170 12.04 0.88 8.57
N GLU A 171 12.44 0.24 7.48
CA GLU A 171 13.79 0.28 6.98
C GLU A 171 13.82 0.37 5.46
N GLU A 172 14.87 1.00 4.95
CA GLU A 172 15.15 0.97 3.52
C GLU A 172 15.89 -0.32 3.17
N VAL A 173 15.45 -1.01 2.13
CA VAL A 173 16.10 -2.18 1.55
C VAL A 173 16.38 -1.93 0.08
N VAL A 174 17.48 -2.47 -0.44
CA VAL A 174 17.86 -2.32 -1.85
C VAL A 174 17.86 -3.69 -2.52
N GLN A 175 17.07 -3.84 -3.58
CA GLN A 175 16.97 -5.07 -4.37
C GLN A 175 17.17 -4.77 -5.84
N GLY A 176 18.14 -5.42 -6.50
CA GLY A 176 18.43 -5.16 -7.91
C GLY A 176 18.83 -3.70 -8.22
N GLY A 177 19.36 -2.98 -7.22
CA GLY A 177 19.68 -1.54 -7.32
C GLY A 177 18.48 -0.60 -7.16
N VAL A 178 17.29 -1.14 -6.83
CA VAL A 178 16.07 -0.37 -6.58
C VAL A 178 15.84 -0.27 -5.08
N HIS A 179 15.51 0.93 -4.61
CA HIS A 179 15.17 1.18 -3.21
C HIS A 179 13.72 0.78 -2.93
N PHE A 180 13.50 0.14 -1.80
CA PHE A 180 12.18 -0.18 -1.27
C PHE A 180 12.16 0.17 0.21
N VAL A 181 10.96 0.38 0.73
CA VAL A 181 10.69 0.51 2.15
C VAL A 181 10.04 -0.78 2.63
N ALA A 182 10.62 -1.37 3.66
CA ALA A 182 10.09 -2.54 4.33
C ALA A 182 9.64 -2.20 5.75
N GLN A 183 8.55 -2.80 6.20
CA GLN A 183 8.11 -2.79 7.59
C GLN A 183 8.56 -4.08 8.28
N ARG A 184 9.09 -3.95 9.50
CA ARG A 184 9.40 -5.09 10.37
C ARG A 184 8.17 -5.48 11.17
N VAL A 185 7.76 -6.75 11.05
CA VAL A 185 6.66 -7.37 11.80
C VAL A 185 7.22 -8.61 12.50
N GLY A 186 7.34 -8.55 13.82
CA GLY A 186 8.14 -9.51 14.58
C GLY A 186 9.60 -9.50 14.10
N ASP A 187 10.12 -10.67 13.74
CA ASP A 187 11.47 -10.82 13.17
C ASP A 187 11.51 -10.75 11.64
N ALA A 188 10.35 -10.73 10.99
CA ALA A 188 10.23 -10.70 9.54
C ALA A 188 10.17 -9.26 8.99
N ARG A 189 10.45 -9.14 7.70
CA ARG A 189 10.40 -7.87 6.97
C ARG A 189 9.54 -8.04 5.74
N TYR A 190 8.69 -7.06 5.49
CA TYR A 190 7.80 -7.03 4.33
C TYR A 190 8.02 -5.73 3.58
N VAL A 191 8.41 -5.82 2.31
CA VAL A 191 8.47 -4.69 1.38
C VAL A 191 7.04 -4.22 1.13
N ILE A 192 6.78 -2.96 1.46
CA ILE A 192 5.45 -2.36 1.36
C ILE A 192 5.38 -1.33 0.23
N CYS A 193 6.45 -0.56 0.01
CA CYS A 193 6.46 0.49 -1.02
C CYS A 193 7.81 0.58 -1.74
N PRO A 194 7.82 0.90 -3.04
CA PRO A 194 9.03 1.27 -3.74
C PRO A 194 9.44 2.70 -3.39
N GLY A 195 10.75 2.96 -3.34
CA GLY A 195 11.32 4.27 -3.06
C GLY A 195 12.23 4.30 -1.83
N ARG A 196 12.68 5.51 -1.48
CA ARG A 196 13.58 5.75 -0.35
C ARG A 196 12.81 6.15 0.90
N LEU A 197 13.18 5.62 2.05
CA LEU A 197 12.55 6.00 3.31
C LEU A 197 13.05 7.39 3.72
N LEU A 198 12.16 8.37 3.84
CA LEU A 198 12.52 9.69 4.35
C LEU A 198 12.33 9.77 5.88
N THR A 199 11.19 9.30 6.36
CA THR A 199 10.80 9.31 7.77
C THR A 199 9.53 8.47 7.96
N HIS A 200 8.99 8.40 9.17
CA HIS A 200 7.71 7.74 9.45
C HIS A 200 6.94 8.45 10.57
N VAL A 201 5.64 8.21 10.64
CA VAL A 201 4.73 8.72 11.69
C VAL A 201 3.67 7.66 11.98
N GLY A 202 3.56 7.24 13.24
CA GLY A 202 2.70 6.10 13.59
C GLY A 202 3.05 4.87 12.74
N ASN A 203 2.06 4.26 12.09
CA ASN A 203 2.23 3.10 11.21
C ASN A 203 2.43 3.48 9.73
N VAL A 204 2.83 4.72 9.45
CA VAL A 204 2.95 5.24 8.10
C VAL A 204 4.40 5.58 7.78
N ALA A 205 4.94 4.94 6.75
CA ALA A 205 6.21 5.32 6.14
C ALA A 205 6.01 6.48 5.16
N ILE A 206 6.89 7.47 5.23
CA ILE A 206 6.95 8.56 4.25
C ILE A 206 8.09 8.28 3.28
N VAL A 207 7.73 8.03 2.03
CA VAL A 207 8.59 7.46 1.00
C VAL A 207 8.77 8.46 -0.14
N GLU A 208 10.02 8.64 -0.55
CA GLU A 208 10.34 9.34 -1.79
C GLU A 208 10.32 8.34 -2.95
N GLN A 209 9.35 8.50 -3.85
CA GLN A 209 9.15 7.63 -5.01
C GLN A 209 9.28 8.45 -6.29
N GLY A 210 10.48 8.48 -6.87
CA GLY A 210 10.74 9.27 -8.08
C GLY A 210 10.56 10.76 -7.80
N ASP A 211 9.54 11.37 -8.38
CA ASP A 211 9.17 12.78 -8.14
C ASP A 211 7.99 12.96 -7.17
N LEU A 212 7.52 11.89 -6.53
CA LEU A 212 6.42 11.90 -5.58
C LEU A 212 6.91 11.70 -4.14
N LEU A 213 6.19 12.30 -3.19
CA LEU A 213 6.19 11.87 -1.79
C LEU A 213 4.91 11.09 -1.51
N VAL A 214 5.08 9.88 -0.99
CA VAL A 214 4.00 8.91 -0.77
C VAL A 214 3.99 8.50 0.70
N ALA A 215 2.80 8.43 1.28
CA ALA A 215 2.57 7.81 2.58
C ALA A 215 2.14 6.36 2.36
N CYS A 216 2.82 5.42 2.99
CA CYS A 216 2.54 3.99 2.88
C CYS A 216 2.24 3.38 4.24
N GLU A 217 1.17 2.60 4.31
CA GLU A 217 0.75 1.89 5.53
C GLU A 217 0.55 0.40 5.20
N PHE A 218 0.91 -0.47 6.13
CA PHE A 218 0.71 -1.91 6.04
C PHE A 218 -0.27 -2.33 7.14
N ALA A 219 -1.53 -2.52 6.75
CA ALA A 219 -2.61 -2.83 7.67
C ALA A 219 -3.01 -4.31 7.54
N GLU A 220 -3.09 -5.01 8.68
CA GLU A 220 -3.43 -6.45 8.76
C GLU A 220 -4.87 -6.77 8.33
N GLU A 221 -5.72 -5.76 8.08
CA GLU A 221 -7.07 -5.99 7.57
C GLU A 221 -7.00 -6.46 6.12
N THR A 222 -7.08 -7.79 5.95
CA THR A 222 -7.22 -8.42 4.64
C THR A 222 -8.67 -8.23 4.16
N PRO A 223 -8.91 -7.72 2.94
CA PRO A 223 -10.25 -7.57 2.38
C PRO A 223 -10.89 -8.91 1.96
#